data_AF-A0AAV6C7N4-F1
#
_entry.id   AF-A0AAV6C7N4-F1
#
_cell.length_a   1.000
_cell.length_b   1.000
_cell.length_c   1.000
_cell.angle_alpha   90.00
_cell.angle_beta   90.00
_cell.angle_gamma   90.00
#
_symmetry.space_group_name_H-M   'P 1'
#
loop_
_entity.id
_entity.type
_entity.pdbx_description
1 polymer ?
#
loop_
_entity_poly.entity_id
_entity_poly.type
_entity_poly.pdbx_seq_one_letter_code
_entity_poly.pdbx_strand_id
1 'polypeptide(L)'
;MAYTQPTIEEYVAGQVVKDLPRSGGTTTRRKRKPHILAVINECCTGCAGSPACVDYCPVEDCMFWQADPDHPPMGRIIVDPLLCIGCKLCTSKGPDGAFLEGCPWDAIDMVPLAEYEAKEGVLPF
;
A
#
# COMPACT_ATOMS: atom_id res chain seq x y z
N MET A 1 -2.42 -9.50 18.81
CA MET A 1 -1.08 -9.86 18.29
C MET A 1 -0.68 -8.76 17.34
N ALA A 2 0.55 -8.23 17.41
CA ALA A 2 0.97 -7.18 16.48
C ALA A 2 0.76 -7.64 15.04
N TYR A 3 0.05 -6.83 14.27
CA TYR A 3 -0.25 -7.03 12.86
C TYR A 3 0.97 -7.60 12.09
N THR A 4 0.80 -8.76 11.46
CA THR A 4 1.84 -9.37 10.62
C THR A 4 1.60 -8.95 9.17
N GLN A 5 2.46 -8.08 8.65
CA GLN A 5 2.48 -7.77 7.22
C GLN A 5 2.82 -9.04 6.42
N PRO A 6 2.15 -9.30 5.28
CA PRO A 6 2.51 -10.44 4.44
C PRO A 6 3.95 -10.31 3.95
N THR A 7 4.64 -11.45 3.92
CA THR A 7 6.02 -11.57 3.43
C THR A 7 6.07 -11.50 1.91
N ILE A 8 7.24 -11.18 1.35
CA ILE A 8 7.45 -11.15 -0.10
C ILE A 8 7.13 -12.51 -0.72
N GLU A 9 7.50 -13.61 -0.05
CA GLU A 9 7.24 -14.97 -0.50
C GLU A 9 5.74 -15.25 -0.63
N GLU A 10 4.92 -14.80 0.33
CA GLU A 10 3.47 -14.95 0.29
C GLU A 10 2.85 -14.15 -0.87
N TYR A 11 3.35 -12.93 -1.14
CA TYR A 11 2.93 -12.15 -2.30
C TYR A 11 3.25 -12.88 -3.62
N VAL A 12 4.45 -13.43 -3.73
CA VAL A 12 4.91 -14.17 -4.92
C VAL A 12 4.12 -15.46 -5.13
N ALA A 13 3.78 -16.14 -4.04
CA ALA A 13 2.97 -17.35 -4.05
C ALA A 13 1.48 -17.06 -4.33
N GLY A 14 1.05 -15.79 -4.35
CA GLY A 14 -0.36 -15.41 -4.53
C GLY A 14 -1.24 -15.80 -3.34
N GLN A 15 -0.66 -15.92 -2.15
CA GLN A 15 -1.36 -16.33 -0.93
C GLN A 15 -1.99 -15.15 -0.18
N VAL A 16 -1.67 -13.92 -0.58
CA VAL A 16 -2.19 -12.70 0.05
C VAL A 16 -3.60 -12.41 -0.43
N VAL A 17 -4.56 -12.50 0.50
CA VAL A 17 -5.95 -12.10 0.27
C VAL A 17 -6.04 -10.57 0.29
N LYS A 18 -6.63 -9.99 -0.76
CA LYS A 18 -6.78 -8.54 -0.92
C LYS A 18 -8.24 -8.14 -0.78
N ASP A 19 -8.62 -7.68 0.41
CA ASP A 19 -10.01 -7.31 0.71
C ASP A 19 -10.38 -5.95 0.10
N LEU A 20 -11.68 -5.74 -0.09
CA LEU A 20 -12.23 -4.44 -0.49
C LEU A 20 -12.29 -3.48 0.70
N PRO A 21 -12.12 -2.17 0.47
CA PRO A 21 -11.81 -1.51 -0.82
C PRO A 21 -10.37 -1.74 -1.30
N ARG A 22 -10.21 -1.88 -2.63
CA ARG A 22 -8.91 -2.07 -3.31
C ARG A 22 -8.80 -1.24 -4.59
N SER A 23 -7.58 -0.91 -5.01
CA SER A 23 -7.36 0.04 -6.10
C SER A 23 -7.72 -0.57 -7.45
N GLY A 24 -8.42 0.19 -8.31
CA GLY A 24 -8.95 -0.29 -9.60
C GLY A 24 -8.17 0.22 -10.83
N GLY A 25 -6.90 0.57 -10.67
CA GLY A 25 -6.08 1.21 -11.70
C GLY A 25 -5.68 0.31 -12.89
N THR A 26 -4.48 0.54 -13.45
CA THR A 26 -3.98 -0.26 -14.58
C THR A 26 -3.38 -1.60 -14.11
N THR A 27 -3.53 -2.63 -14.95
CA THR A 27 -2.88 -3.96 -14.83
C THR A 27 -1.50 -4.02 -15.48
N THR A 28 -1.05 -2.93 -16.09
CA THR A 28 0.21 -2.93 -16.84
C THR A 28 1.39 -3.20 -15.92
N ARG A 29 2.15 -4.28 -16.18
CA ARG A 29 3.35 -4.61 -15.42
C ARG A 29 4.39 -3.50 -15.54
N ARG A 30 4.98 -3.12 -14.40
CA ARG A 30 6.10 -2.16 -14.37
C ARG A 30 7.29 -2.69 -15.19
N LYS A 31 7.92 -1.80 -15.97
CA LYS A 31 9.07 -2.13 -16.85
C LYS A 31 10.41 -2.27 -16.12
N ARG A 32 10.50 -1.77 -14.89
CA ARG A 32 11.68 -1.83 -14.02
C ARG A 32 11.26 -1.80 -12.56
N LYS A 33 12.14 -2.21 -11.66
CA LYS A 33 11.96 -1.97 -10.22
C LYS A 33 11.93 -0.46 -9.93
N PRO A 34 11.02 0.03 -9.07
CA PRO A 34 10.98 1.43 -8.68
C PRO A 34 12.15 1.75 -7.74
N HIS A 35 12.55 3.03 -7.65
CA HIS A 35 13.58 3.43 -6.68
C HIS A 35 13.03 3.65 -5.27
N ILE A 36 11.71 3.74 -5.13
CA ILE A 36 11.01 4.05 -3.89
C ILE A 36 9.68 3.29 -3.87
N LEU A 37 9.25 2.86 -2.69
CA LEU A 37 8.01 2.13 -2.46
C LEU A 37 7.18 2.84 -1.40
N ALA A 38 5.87 2.75 -1.51
CA ALA A 38 4.98 3.16 -0.42
C ALA A 38 4.85 1.98 0.55
N VAL A 39 5.01 2.25 1.85
CA VAL A 39 4.83 1.30 2.94
C VAL A 39 3.85 1.91 3.93
N ILE A 40 2.98 1.09 4.50
CA ILE A 40 1.99 1.55 5.47
C ILE A 40 2.49 1.21 6.87
N ASN A 41 2.53 2.22 7.75
CA ASN A 41 2.93 2.05 9.14
C ASN A 41 1.72 1.83 10.06
N GLU A 42 2.00 1.70 11.35
CA GLU A 42 1.01 1.40 12.39
C GLU A 42 -0.02 2.50 12.65
N CYS A 43 0.22 3.73 12.20
CA CYS A 43 -0.71 4.85 12.36
C CYS A 43 -1.93 4.74 11.43
N CYS A 44 -1.92 3.82 10.47
CA CYS A 44 -3.04 3.63 9.56
C CYS A 44 -4.27 3.11 10.31
N THR A 45 -5.38 3.82 10.17
CA THR A 45 -6.71 3.43 10.66
C THR A 45 -7.71 3.20 9.52
N GLY A 46 -7.20 3.12 8.29
CA GLY A 46 -8.01 2.86 7.10
C GLY A 46 -8.98 4.01 6.75
N CYS A 47 -8.74 5.23 7.23
CA CYS A 47 -9.62 6.39 7.01
C CYS A 47 -11.10 6.07 7.32
N ALA A 48 -11.35 5.32 8.40
CA ALA A 48 -12.68 4.89 8.82
C ALA A 48 -13.46 4.11 7.73
N GLY A 49 -12.76 3.32 6.90
CA GLY A 49 -13.38 2.48 5.87
C GLY A 49 -13.57 3.16 4.51
N SER A 50 -13.15 4.42 4.35
CA SER A 50 -13.14 5.12 3.06
C SER A 50 -11.71 5.62 2.73
N PRO A 51 -10.82 4.71 2.29
CA PRO A 51 -9.42 5.03 2.08
C PRO A 51 -9.19 5.78 0.77
N ALA A 52 -9.00 7.10 0.88
CA ALA A 52 -8.68 7.95 -0.27
C ALA A 52 -7.44 7.48 -1.07
N CYS A 53 -6.44 6.90 -0.40
CA CYS A 53 -5.23 6.40 -1.07
C CYS A 53 -5.52 5.26 -2.05
N VAL A 54 -6.56 4.46 -1.81
CA VAL A 54 -7.00 3.38 -2.71
C VAL A 54 -7.51 3.97 -4.02
N ASP A 55 -8.29 5.05 -3.96
CA ASP A 55 -8.85 5.73 -5.15
C ASP A 55 -7.78 6.43 -5.99
N TYR A 56 -6.71 6.93 -5.37
CA TYR A 56 -5.62 7.61 -6.06
C TYR A 56 -4.52 6.68 -6.58
N CYS A 57 -4.50 5.42 -6.15
CA CYS A 57 -3.47 4.49 -6.61
C CYS A 57 -3.76 4.09 -8.07
N PRO A 58 -2.87 4.43 -9.03
CA PRO A 58 -3.14 4.21 -10.44
C PRO A 58 -2.92 2.76 -10.88
N VAL A 59 -2.60 1.85 -9.96
CA VAL A 59 -2.29 0.44 -10.24
C VAL A 59 -3.37 -0.42 -9.61
N GLU A 60 -3.91 -1.36 -10.37
CA GLU A 60 -4.92 -2.30 -9.86
C GLU A 60 -4.33 -3.18 -8.75
N ASP A 61 -5.12 -3.45 -7.69
CA ASP A 61 -4.78 -4.31 -6.56
C ASP A 61 -3.49 -3.95 -5.80
N CYS A 62 -2.90 -2.78 -6.06
CA CYS A 62 -1.69 -2.30 -5.39
C CYS A 62 -1.97 -1.84 -3.97
N MET A 63 -3.13 -1.23 -3.71
CA MET A 63 -3.57 -0.85 -2.36
C MET A 63 -4.87 -1.57 -2.05
N PHE A 64 -4.94 -2.22 -0.89
CA PHE A 64 -6.11 -3.01 -0.51
C PHE A 64 -6.35 -2.96 0.99
N TRP A 65 -7.59 -3.19 1.40
CA TRP A 65 -7.98 -3.23 2.80
C TRP A 65 -7.54 -4.54 3.45
N GLN A 66 -7.21 -4.47 4.73
CA GLN A 66 -7.05 -5.63 5.59
C GLN A 66 -7.69 -5.32 6.95
N ALA A 67 -8.60 -6.19 7.39
CA ALA A 67 -9.26 -6.04 8.67
C ALA A 67 -8.27 -6.21 9.83
N ASP A 68 -8.42 -5.41 10.88
CA ASP A 68 -7.72 -5.62 12.14
C ASP A 68 -8.61 -6.48 13.07
N PRO A 69 -8.27 -7.76 13.30
CA PRO A 69 -9.07 -8.65 14.13
C PRO A 69 -9.04 -8.24 15.62
N ASP A 70 -8.02 -7.52 16.06
CA ASP A 70 -7.90 -7.07 17.45
C ASP A 70 -8.72 -5.79 17.71
N HIS A 71 -9.06 -5.03 16.66
CA HIS A 71 -9.76 -3.73 16.76
C HIS A 71 -10.93 -3.57 15.78
N PRO A 72 -11.95 -4.44 15.76
CA PRO A 72 -13.11 -4.28 14.88
C PRO A 72 -13.93 -3.00 15.21
N PRO A 73 -14.48 -2.28 14.21
CA PRO A 73 -14.49 -2.56 12.77
C PRO A 73 -13.29 -1.95 12.01
N MET A 74 -12.22 -1.59 12.70
CA MET A 74 -11.06 -0.95 12.08
C MET A 74 -10.29 -1.93 11.19
N GLY A 75 -9.48 -1.35 10.33
CA GLY A 75 -8.54 -2.06 9.49
C GLY A 75 -7.55 -1.07 8.92
N ARG A 76 -6.68 -1.57 8.04
CA ARG A 76 -5.57 -0.81 7.47
C ARG A 76 -5.54 -1.00 5.98
N ILE A 77 -4.93 -0.04 5.30
CA ILE A 77 -4.56 -0.23 3.90
C ILE A 77 -3.21 -0.87 3.87
N ILE A 78 -3.02 -1.83 2.98
CA ILE A 78 -1.75 -2.48 2.72
C ILE A 78 -1.32 -2.13 1.31
N VAL A 79 -0.02 -1.95 1.11
CA VAL A 79 0.58 -1.76 -0.22
C VAL A 79 1.22 -3.07 -0.64
N ASP A 80 0.86 -3.57 -1.82
CA ASP A 80 1.55 -4.66 -2.47
C ASP A 80 2.90 -4.17 -3.04
N PRO A 81 4.04 -4.66 -2.52
CA PRO A 81 5.37 -4.21 -2.94
C PRO A 81 5.75 -4.69 -4.36
N LEU A 82 5.11 -5.75 -4.87
CA LEU A 82 5.31 -6.25 -6.24
C LEU A 82 4.64 -5.32 -7.26
N LEU A 83 3.53 -4.68 -6.88
CA LEU A 83 2.73 -3.83 -7.77
C LEU A 83 3.07 -2.35 -7.65
N CYS A 84 3.52 -1.89 -6.48
CA CYS A 84 3.84 -0.48 -6.27
C CYS A 84 4.88 0.03 -7.29
N ILE A 85 4.59 1.20 -7.87
CA ILE A 85 5.45 1.85 -8.87
C ILE A 85 6.17 3.10 -8.34
N GLY A 86 5.98 3.44 -7.06
CA GLY A 86 6.63 4.59 -6.43
C GLY A 86 6.17 5.95 -6.96
N CYS A 87 4.94 6.06 -7.46
CA CYS A 87 4.43 7.29 -8.09
C CYS A 87 4.11 8.44 -7.12
N LYS A 88 4.05 8.17 -5.80
CA LYS A 88 3.72 9.14 -4.74
C LYS A 88 2.31 9.77 -4.82
N LEU A 89 1.43 9.27 -5.69
CA LEU A 89 0.06 9.82 -5.79
C LEU A 89 -0.75 9.60 -4.50
N CYS A 90 -0.55 8.46 -3.83
CA CYS A 90 -1.17 8.15 -2.54
C CYS A 90 -0.78 9.11 -1.40
N THR A 91 0.28 9.91 -1.56
CA THR A 91 0.74 10.90 -0.58
C THR A 91 0.65 12.33 -1.08
N SER A 92 0.14 12.56 -2.29
CA SER A 92 0.12 13.90 -2.91
C SER A 92 -1.25 14.32 -3.44
N LYS A 93 -2.21 13.41 -3.57
CA LYS A 93 -3.55 13.69 -4.10
C LYS A 93 -4.63 13.50 -3.04
N GLY A 94 -5.57 14.43 -3.05
CA GLY A 94 -6.78 14.43 -2.24
C GLY A 94 -8.05 14.64 -3.07
N PRO A 95 -9.22 14.62 -2.39
CA PRO A 95 -10.53 14.77 -3.03
C PRO A 95 -10.62 16.05 -3.85
N ASP A 96 -11.40 15.99 -4.93
CA ASP A 96 -11.67 17.11 -5.84
C ASP A 96 -10.41 17.73 -6.48
N GLY A 97 -9.35 16.94 -6.62
CA GLY A 97 -8.09 17.40 -7.20
C GLY A 97 -7.24 18.26 -6.27
N ALA A 98 -7.58 18.31 -4.98
CA ALA A 98 -6.75 18.94 -3.97
C ALA A 98 -5.38 18.26 -3.90
N PHE A 99 -4.34 19.06 -3.71
CA PHE A 99 -3.02 18.55 -3.35
C PHE A 99 -2.99 18.34 -1.84
N LEU A 100 -2.68 17.12 -1.40
CA LEU A 100 -2.46 16.81 0.01
C LEU A 100 -0.96 16.67 0.26
N GLU A 101 -0.49 17.24 1.35
CA GLU A 101 0.83 16.92 1.89
C GLU A 101 0.69 15.67 2.76
N GLY A 102 0.76 14.50 2.13
CA GLY A 102 0.76 13.21 2.82
C GLY A 102 -0.63 12.61 3.12
N CYS A 103 -0.59 11.52 3.87
CA CYS A 103 -1.77 10.89 4.46
C CYS A 103 -2.24 11.70 5.67
N PRO A 104 -3.56 11.87 5.92
CA PRO A 104 -4.05 12.57 7.12
C PRO A 104 -3.53 12.00 8.45
N TRP A 105 -3.17 10.71 8.46
CA TRP A 105 -2.63 9.98 9.61
C TRP A 105 -1.10 9.88 9.59
N ASP A 106 -0.46 10.49 8.59
CA ASP A 106 0.97 10.32 8.28
C ASP A 106 1.39 8.83 8.24
N ALA A 107 0.50 8.00 7.70
CA ALA A 107 0.61 6.55 7.78
C ALA A 107 1.25 5.90 6.53
N ILE A 108 1.76 6.70 5.59
CA ILE A 108 2.31 6.22 4.31
C ILE A 108 3.74 6.70 4.19
N ASP A 109 4.68 5.79 4.42
CA ASP A 109 6.11 6.05 4.29
C ASP A 109 6.59 5.75 2.88
N MET A 110 7.27 6.71 2.27
CA MET A 110 7.92 6.52 0.97
C MET A 110 9.37 6.04 1.20
N VAL A 111 9.56 4.73 1.22
CA VAL A 111 10.83 4.07 1.57
C VAL A 111 11.68 3.79 0.32
N PRO A 112 12.98 4.13 0.29
CA PRO A 112 13.87 3.74 -0.81
C PRO A 112 13.88 2.23 -1.01
N LEU A 113 13.85 1.77 -2.27
CA LEU A 113 13.81 0.33 -2.57
C LEU A 113 14.99 -0.43 -1.91
N ALA A 114 16.18 0.16 -1.91
CA ALA A 114 17.35 -0.47 -1.32
C ALA A 114 17.20 -0.69 0.20
N GLU A 115 16.53 0.24 0.88
CA GLU A 115 16.24 0.10 2.32
C GLU A 115 15.16 -0.95 2.55
N TYR A 116 14.10 -0.96 1.73
CA TYR A 116 13.05 -1.96 1.79
C TYR A 116 13.62 -3.37 1.56
N GLU A 117 14.40 -3.57 0.50
CA GLU A 117 14.99 -4.88 0.19
C GLU A 117 16.01 -5.34 1.23
N ALA A 118 16.68 -4.41 1.93
CA ALA A 118 17.58 -4.73 3.02
C ALA A 118 16.85 -5.25 4.28
N LYS A 119 15.59 -4.85 4.49
CA LYS A 119 14.78 -5.26 5.64
C LYS A 119 13.90 -6.47 5.33
N GLU A 120 13.19 -6.44 4.22
CA GLU A 120 12.13 -7.40 3.87
C GLU A 120 12.57 -8.46 2.85
N GLY A 121 13.72 -8.26 2.20
CA GLY A 121 14.24 -9.16 1.17
C GLY A 121 14.09 -8.61 -0.26
N VAL A 122 14.78 -9.26 -1.20
CA VAL A 122 14.87 -8.76 -2.59
C VAL A 122 13.57 -9.05 -3.33
N LEU A 123 12.94 -8.01 -3.88
CA LEU A 123 11.73 -8.19 -4.67
C LEU A 123 12.04 -8.91 -6.00
N PRO A 124 11.25 -9.90 -6.42
CA PRO A 124 11.36 -10.42 -7.77
C PRO A 124 10.89 -9.33 -8.76
N PHE A 125 11.55 -9.28 -9.92
CA PHE A 125 11.15 -8.37 -11.00
C PHE A 125 10.44 -9.10 -12.12
#